data_AF-A0AAV4FK53-F1
#
_entry.id   AF-A0AAV4FK53-F1
#
_cell.length_a   1.000
_cell.length_b   1.000
_cell.length_c   1.000
_cell.angle_alpha   90.00
_cell.angle_beta   90.00
_cell.angle_gamma   90.00
#
_symmetry.space_group_name_H-M   'P 1'
#
loop_
_entity.id
_entity.type
_entity.pdbx_description
1 polymer ?
#
loop_
_entity_poly.entity_id
_entity_poly.type
_entity_poly.pdbx_seq_one_letter_code
_entity_poly.pdbx_strand_id
1 'polypeptide(L)'
;MPSDEQFSFDYKWDIVSLKAKLIATSLLVKLMAHGDWDSLSILTNVYTESTFHKPKWDIVKTKVKLIALSKIVMIAKGEWDNLASLTNVYTEKVFNKPKGADRWSNDLYFGLQRVASLNHSLIKLCTEIPDKLPVTDELLGPLLEGLTIEKAIAEKRLFICDLKILDGLPVRENFVLCVPIGLFFLDKTKHLRPVAIQLFQKPGPDNPIFTPLCKSLTWAFVKMWYNNADAAYHQALTHLGLTHLLMEGVTVATHRNLSQSHPIFKLLAPHFLYLIAINSRGLELLISDGGWVDKTMNFGNKGLFALIIRG
;
A
#
# COMPACT_ATOMS: atom_id res chain seq x y z
N MET A 1 12.90 21.44 -12.30
CA MET A 1 11.54 21.31 -12.84
C MET A 1 11.18 22.59 -13.59
N PRO A 2 10.59 22.50 -14.79
CA PRO A 2 10.06 23.66 -15.54
C PRO A 2 9.05 24.48 -14.72
N SER A 3 8.86 25.76 -15.07
CA SER A 3 8.01 26.67 -14.30
C SER A 3 6.51 26.40 -14.46
N ASP A 4 6.12 25.95 -15.65
CA ASP A 4 4.78 25.52 -16.06
C ASP A 4 4.38 24.17 -15.46
N GLU A 5 5.34 23.28 -15.22
CA GLU A 5 5.12 21.96 -14.59
C GLU A 5 4.91 22.02 -13.07
N GLN A 6 5.12 23.18 -12.43
CA GLN A 6 4.89 23.31 -11.00
C GLN A 6 3.41 23.22 -10.66
N PHE A 7 3.09 22.66 -9.48
CA PHE A 7 1.76 22.79 -8.89
C PHE A 7 1.27 24.24 -8.90
N SER A 8 0.00 24.44 -9.27
CA SER A 8 -0.65 25.75 -9.17
C SER A 8 -0.63 26.25 -7.73
N PHE A 9 -0.81 27.56 -7.56
CA PHE A 9 -0.85 28.17 -6.24
C PHE A 9 -1.92 27.52 -5.35
N ASP A 10 -3.14 27.37 -5.85
CA ASP A 10 -4.27 26.78 -5.11
C ASP A 10 -4.02 25.31 -4.73
N TYR A 11 -3.47 24.51 -5.66
CA TYR A 11 -3.15 23.11 -5.39
C TYR A 11 -2.00 22.93 -4.40
N LYS A 12 -1.04 23.88 -4.35
CA LYS A 12 -0.01 23.94 -3.29
C LYS A 12 -0.66 24.11 -1.91
N TRP A 13 -1.71 24.94 -1.76
CA TRP A 13 -2.40 25.12 -0.48
C TRP A 13 -3.12 23.86 0.01
N ASP A 14 -3.82 23.15 -0.89
CA ASP A 14 -4.51 21.91 -0.53
C ASP A 14 -3.54 20.84 -0.04
N ILE A 15 -2.42 20.62 -0.75
CA ILE A 15 -1.37 19.69 -0.29
C ILE A 15 -0.79 20.13 1.06
N VAL A 16 -0.48 21.40 1.29
CA VAL A 16 0.09 21.82 2.58
C VAL A 16 -0.92 21.65 3.71
N SER A 17 -2.22 21.92 3.47
CA SER A 17 -3.26 21.68 4.48
C SER A 17 -3.43 20.20 4.81
N LEU A 18 -3.35 19.32 3.80
CA LEU A 18 -3.44 17.87 3.94
C LEU A 18 -2.17 17.30 4.60
N LYS A 19 -0.98 17.77 4.20
CA LYS A 19 0.31 17.40 4.80
C LYS A 19 0.39 17.85 6.26
N ALA A 20 -0.13 19.03 6.61
CA ALA A 20 -0.22 19.47 8.01
C ALA A 20 -1.15 18.57 8.84
N LYS A 21 -2.29 18.12 8.29
CA LYS A 21 -3.16 17.10 8.90
C LYS A 21 -2.41 15.78 9.08
N LEU A 22 -1.79 15.26 8.02
CA LEU A 22 -1.08 13.98 8.05
C LEU A 22 0.14 13.99 8.98
N ILE A 23 0.93 15.06 9.02
CA ILE A 23 2.09 15.18 9.95
C ILE A 23 1.61 15.19 11.41
N ALA A 24 0.64 16.06 11.75
CA ALA A 24 0.07 16.08 13.10
C ALA A 24 -0.50 14.72 13.50
N THR A 25 -1.02 13.95 12.53
CA THR A 25 -1.58 12.61 12.76
C THR A 25 -0.53 11.50 12.80
N SER A 26 0.59 11.62 12.09
CA SER A 26 1.74 10.72 12.20
C SER A 26 2.46 10.85 13.54
N LEU A 27 2.48 12.07 14.10
CA LEU A 27 2.95 12.34 15.46
C LEU A 27 2.01 11.70 16.49
N LEU A 28 0.69 11.77 16.26
CA LEU A 28 -0.34 11.03 17.01
C LEU A 28 -0.01 9.53 17.07
N VAL A 29 0.18 8.88 15.92
CA VAL A 29 0.47 7.44 15.85
C VAL A 29 1.81 7.09 16.52
N LYS A 30 2.85 7.90 16.31
CA LYS A 30 4.16 7.71 16.98
C LYS A 30 4.10 7.87 18.50
N LEU A 31 3.26 8.77 19.01
CA LEU A 31 3.09 9.00 20.45
C LEU A 31 2.12 7.99 21.10
N MET A 32 1.45 7.14 20.32
CA MET A 32 0.59 6.05 20.80
C MET A 32 1.26 4.65 20.76
N ALA A 33 2.47 4.54 20.19
CA ALA A 33 3.22 3.30 20.09
C ALA A 33 4.66 3.52 20.56
N HIS A 34 5.01 3.01 21.75
CA HIS A 34 6.32 3.23 22.37
C HIS A 34 7.45 2.50 21.63
N GLY A 35 8.55 3.21 21.37
CA GLY A 35 9.78 2.73 20.74
C GLY A 35 10.58 3.90 20.12
N ASP A 36 11.88 3.98 20.38
CA ASP A 36 12.69 5.17 20.08
C ASP A 36 12.89 5.45 18.58
N TRP A 37 12.90 6.75 18.24
CA TRP A 37 13.38 7.29 16.95
C TRP A 37 13.98 8.68 17.17
N ASP A 38 15.29 8.81 16.97
CA ASP A 38 16.08 9.98 17.40
C ASP A 38 15.82 11.27 16.59
N SER A 39 15.00 12.12 17.22
CA SER A 39 14.83 13.56 16.99
C SER A 39 13.81 14.07 15.96
N LEU A 40 13.19 15.19 16.34
CA LEU A 40 12.27 16.00 15.53
C LEU A 40 12.99 16.89 14.49
N SER A 41 14.32 16.91 14.47
CA SER A 41 15.16 17.87 13.72
C SER A 41 14.96 17.81 12.20
N ILE A 42 14.56 16.66 11.67
CA ILE A 42 14.33 16.43 10.23
C ILE A 42 13.02 17.08 9.74
N LEU A 43 12.07 17.39 10.62
CA LEU A 43 10.78 17.98 10.24
C LEU A 43 10.79 19.51 10.08
N THR A 44 11.91 20.17 10.40
CA THR A 44 12.04 21.64 10.37
C THR A 44 12.71 22.21 9.11
N ASN A 45 13.35 21.39 8.28
CA ASN A 45 14.19 21.87 7.16
C ASN A 45 13.53 21.80 5.76
N VAL A 46 12.19 21.81 5.67
CA VAL A 46 11.47 21.82 4.39
C VAL A 46 10.67 23.12 4.23
N TYR A 47 11.37 24.11 3.67
CA TYR A 47 10.96 25.46 3.24
C TYR A 47 10.71 26.57 4.28
N THR A 48 11.57 27.60 4.19
CA THR A 48 11.33 29.01 4.58
C THR A 48 10.69 29.81 3.43
N GLU A 49 10.33 31.07 3.69
CA GLU A 49 9.14 31.74 3.10
C GLU A 49 9.22 32.32 1.67
N SER A 50 8.05 32.26 1.00
CA SER A 50 7.40 33.27 0.12
C SER A 50 6.17 32.65 -0.59
N THR A 51 5.09 33.30 -1.04
CA THR A 51 4.32 34.54 -0.73
C THR A 51 2.94 34.37 -1.41
N PHE A 52 1.79 35.01 -1.10
CA PHE A 52 1.46 36.08 -0.15
C PHE A 52 0.21 35.74 0.71
N HIS A 53 -1.02 36.02 0.25
CA HIS A 53 -2.24 35.97 1.09
C HIS A 53 -3.53 35.41 0.42
N LYS A 54 -4.03 34.32 1.02
CA LYS A 54 -5.40 34.01 1.53
C LYS A 54 -6.63 34.05 0.59
N PRO A 55 -7.49 33.01 0.70
CA PRO A 55 -8.52 33.03 1.76
C PRO A 55 -8.20 32.26 3.05
N LYS A 56 -8.99 32.54 4.10
CA LYS A 56 -8.79 32.17 5.51
C LYS A 56 -8.81 30.65 5.83
N TRP A 57 -7.70 29.95 5.61
CA TRP A 57 -7.31 28.82 6.47
C TRP A 57 -5.91 29.07 7.05
N ASP A 58 -5.85 29.28 8.35
CA ASP A 58 -4.60 29.44 9.08
C ASP A 58 -4.00 28.04 9.30
N ILE A 59 -2.96 27.71 8.53
CA ILE A 59 -2.26 26.42 8.60
C ILE A 59 -1.59 26.25 9.95
N VAL A 60 -1.06 27.33 10.56
CA VAL A 60 -0.44 27.25 11.89
C VAL A 60 -1.52 26.93 12.92
N LYS A 61 -2.64 27.65 12.93
CA LYS A 61 -3.79 27.36 13.80
C LYS A 61 -4.39 25.98 13.54
N THR A 62 -4.43 25.51 12.29
CA THR A 62 -4.91 24.15 11.94
C THR A 62 -3.94 23.07 12.44
N LYS A 63 -2.62 23.24 12.21
CA LYS A 63 -1.56 22.37 12.70
C LYS A 63 -1.54 22.32 14.23
N VAL A 64 -1.58 23.48 14.90
CA VAL A 64 -1.65 23.59 16.37
C VAL A 64 -2.94 22.98 16.91
N LYS A 65 -4.10 23.25 16.29
CA LYS A 65 -5.39 22.62 16.66
C LYS A 65 -5.33 21.10 16.53
N LEU A 66 -4.72 20.57 15.47
CA LEU A 66 -4.60 19.13 15.24
C LEU A 66 -3.56 18.49 16.18
N ILE A 67 -2.47 19.18 16.52
CA ILE A 67 -1.50 18.76 17.56
C ILE A 67 -2.15 18.80 18.96
N ALA A 68 -3.02 19.78 19.25
CA ALA A 68 -3.75 19.85 20.50
C ALA A 68 -4.81 18.74 20.60
N LEU A 69 -5.62 18.55 19.55
CA LEU A 69 -6.56 17.43 19.45
C LEU A 69 -5.83 16.07 19.51
N SER A 70 -4.65 15.97 18.90
CA SER A 70 -3.73 14.85 19.00
C SER A 70 -3.41 14.50 20.45
N LYS A 71 -2.87 15.45 21.21
CA LYS A 71 -2.53 15.25 22.62
C LYS A 71 -3.76 14.90 23.47
N ILE A 72 -4.91 15.51 23.20
CA ILE A 72 -6.17 15.19 23.88
C ILE A 72 -6.64 13.76 23.58
N VAL A 73 -6.57 13.31 22.32
CA VAL A 73 -6.93 11.94 21.92
C VAL A 73 -6.01 10.93 22.60
N MET A 74 -4.70 11.17 22.64
CA MET A 74 -3.73 10.29 23.33
C MET A 74 -4.04 10.17 24.82
N ILE A 75 -4.18 11.30 25.54
CA ILE A 75 -4.48 11.33 26.97
C ILE A 75 -5.81 10.61 27.28
N ALA A 76 -6.79 10.68 26.36
CA ALA A 76 -8.10 10.07 26.53
C ALA A 76 -8.23 8.62 26.00
N LYS A 77 -7.19 8.03 25.37
CA LYS A 77 -7.28 6.72 24.70
C LYS A 77 -6.19 5.70 25.04
N GLY A 78 -5.11 6.09 25.71
CA GLY A 78 -4.12 5.15 26.26
C GLY A 78 -3.27 4.43 25.21
N GLU A 79 -2.56 3.40 25.66
CA GLU A 79 -1.61 2.61 24.87
C GLU A 79 -2.29 1.57 23.95
N TRP A 80 -1.50 0.96 23.06
CA TRP A 80 -1.99 -0.06 22.12
C TRP A 80 -1.76 -1.48 22.66
N ASP A 81 -2.48 -1.85 23.72
CA ASP A 81 -2.37 -3.17 24.35
C ASP A 81 -2.81 -4.33 23.44
N ASN A 82 -3.60 -4.05 22.40
CA ASN A 82 -4.16 -5.05 21.50
C ASN A 82 -4.56 -4.45 20.13
N LEU A 83 -4.89 -5.33 19.17
CA LEU A 83 -5.23 -4.95 17.81
C LEU A 83 -6.51 -4.09 17.69
N ALA A 84 -7.43 -4.14 18.66
CA ALA A 84 -8.61 -3.26 18.65
C ALA A 84 -8.23 -1.80 18.99
N SER A 85 -7.16 -1.57 19.76
CA SER A 85 -6.64 -0.23 20.07
C SER A 85 -6.19 0.52 18.81
N LEU A 86 -5.84 -0.17 17.71
CA LEU A 86 -5.58 0.45 16.40
C LEU A 86 -6.77 1.29 15.91
N THR A 87 -8.00 0.94 16.32
CA THR A 87 -9.20 1.71 15.95
C THR A 87 -9.29 3.07 16.66
N ASN A 88 -8.56 3.29 17.75
CA ASN A 88 -8.50 4.58 18.46
C ASN A 88 -7.86 5.70 17.62
N VAL A 89 -7.08 5.34 16.60
CA VAL A 89 -6.54 6.28 15.58
C VAL A 89 -7.68 6.94 14.80
N TYR A 90 -8.80 6.24 14.61
CA TYR A 90 -9.96 6.76 13.90
C TYR A 90 -10.84 7.60 14.82
N THR A 91 -10.96 8.88 14.49
CA THR A 91 -11.81 9.85 15.19
C THR A 91 -12.49 10.75 14.17
N GLU A 92 -13.75 11.13 14.43
CA GLU A 92 -14.55 12.02 13.57
C GLU A 92 -13.90 13.39 13.28
N LYS A 93 -12.88 13.76 14.05
CA LYS A 93 -12.18 15.05 13.97
C LYS A 93 -10.83 14.97 13.24
N VAL A 94 -10.29 13.77 12.99
CA VAL A 94 -8.93 13.60 12.43
C VAL A 94 -8.92 12.58 11.28
N PHE A 95 -9.26 11.32 11.56
CA PHE A 95 -9.40 10.27 10.55
C PHE A 95 -10.73 9.55 10.74
N ASN A 96 -11.66 9.75 9.82
CA ASN A 96 -12.89 8.96 9.79
C ASN A 96 -12.57 7.48 9.60
N LYS A 97 -13.23 6.61 10.38
CA LYS A 97 -13.06 5.16 10.28
C LYS A 97 -13.37 4.70 8.84
N PRO A 98 -12.46 4.00 8.15
CA PRO A 98 -12.69 3.55 6.78
C PRO A 98 -13.95 2.69 6.66
N LYS A 99 -14.72 2.90 5.59
CA LYS A 99 -15.88 2.05 5.26
C LYS A 99 -15.36 0.63 5.03
N GLY A 100 -15.70 -0.29 5.94
CA GLY A 100 -15.23 -1.67 5.91
C GLY A 100 -14.10 -2.02 6.89
N ALA A 101 -13.65 -1.08 7.75
CA ALA A 101 -12.63 -1.35 8.77
C ALA A 101 -12.99 -2.52 9.71
N ASP A 102 -14.27 -2.78 9.97
CA ASP A 102 -14.74 -3.90 10.79
C ASP A 102 -14.75 -5.26 10.06
N ARG A 103 -14.39 -5.29 8.77
CA ARG A 103 -14.47 -6.47 7.90
C ARG A 103 -13.09 -6.94 7.40
N TRP A 104 -12.01 -6.33 7.90
CA TRP A 104 -10.63 -6.56 7.44
C TRP A 104 -10.17 -8.02 7.53
N SER A 105 -10.64 -8.75 8.54
CA SER A 105 -10.29 -10.15 8.80
C SER A 105 -11.16 -11.16 8.07
N ASN A 106 -12.21 -10.71 7.36
CA ASN A 106 -13.18 -11.58 6.69
C ASN A 106 -12.69 -12.05 5.30
N ASP A 107 -12.79 -13.34 5.03
CA ASP A 107 -12.28 -13.97 3.80
C ASP A 107 -12.93 -13.47 2.51
N LEU A 108 -14.22 -13.10 2.56
CA LEU A 108 -14.89 -12.46 1.41
C LEU A 108 -14.22 -11.14 1.04
N TYR A 109 -13.85 -10.33 2.04
CA TYR A 109 -13.25 -9.01 1.83
C TYR A 109 -11.76 -9.13 1.46
N PHE A 110 -11.06 -10.13 1.99
CA PHE A 110 -9.69 -10.45 1.59
C PHE A 110 -9.59 -10.92 0.13
N GLY A 111 -10.55 -11.74 -0.32
CA GLY A 111 -10.69 -12.11 -1.73
C GLY A 111 -11.09 -10.93 -2.61
N LEU A 112 -12.10 -10.15 -2.21
CA LEU A 112 -12.53 -8.94 -2.92
C LEU A 112 -11.38 -7.93 -3.14
N GLN A 113 -10.44 -7.82 -2.20
CA GLN A 113 -9.25 -6.98 -2.34
C GLN A 113 -8.40 -7.33 -3.56
N ARG A 114 -8.44 -8.56 -4.08
CA ARG A 114 -7.67 -8.99 -5.25
C ARG A 114 -8.23 -8.49 -6.59
N VAL A 115 -9.49 -8.03 -6.60
CA VAL A 115 -10.22 -7.66 -7.84
C VAL A 115 -10.85 -6.28 -7.80
N ALA A 116 -11.09 -5.71 -6.60
CA ALA A 116 -11.82 -4.46 -6.41
C ALA A 116 -11.22 -3.59 -5.30
N SER A 117 -9.88 -3.55 -5.19
CA SER A 117 -9.14 -2.69 -4.26
C SER A 117 -7.82 -2.24 -4.91
N LEU A 118 -6.90 -1.72 -4.10
CA LEU A 118 -5.64 -1.07 -4.49
C LEU A 118 -4.77 -1.90 -5.46
N ASN A 119 -4.75 -3.23 -5.33
CA ASN A 119 -3.89 -4.08 -6.17
C ASN A 119 -4.68 -5.22 -6.84
N HIS A 120 -5.10 -4.97 -8.08
CA HIS A 120 -5.84 -5.92 -8.91
C HIS A 120 -5.01 -6.47 -10.09
N SER A 121 -3.69 -6.21 -10.13
CA SER A 121 -2.80 -6.63 -11.23
C SER A 121 -2.18 -8.02 -11.06
N LEU A 122 -2.23 -8.59 -9.84
CA LEU A 122 -1.56 -9.85 -9.50
C LEU A 122 -2.38 -11.11 -9.78
N ILE A 123 -3.71 -11.04 -9.68
CA ILE A 123 -4.56 -12.23 -9.71
C ILE A 123 -4.66 -12.81 -11.12
N LYS A 124 -4.44 -14.12 -11.22
CA LYS A 124 -4.49 -14.88 -12.46
C LYS A 124 -5.37 -16.11 -12.31
N LEU A 125 -5.94 -16.59 -13.41
CA LEU A 125 -6.56 -17.90 -13.44
C LEU A 125 -5.51 -18.97 -13.14
N CYS A 126 -5.81 -19.90 -12.24
CA CYS A 126 -4.93 -21.02 -11.92
C CYS A 126 -5.19 -22.14 -12.94
N THR A 127 -4.27 -22.34 -13.89
CA THR A 127 -4.34 -23.40 -14.91
C THR A 127 -3.66 -24.70 -14.46
N GLU A 128 -2.75 -24.61 -13.49
CA GLU A 128 -2.02 -25.71 -12.86
C GLU A 128 -1.62 -25.27 -11.44
N ILE A 129 -1.45 -26.22 -10.52
CA ILE A 129 -0.84 -25.94 -9.22
C ILE A 129 0.68 -25.98 -9.38
N PRO A 130 1.42 -24.92 -9.03
CA PRO A 130 2.88 -24.94 -9.17
C PRO A 130 3.51 -25.80 -8.07
N ASP A 131 4.54 -26.60 -8.40
CA ASP A 131 5.23 -27.54 -7.48
C ASP A 131 5.61 -26.96 -6.10
N LYS A 132 5.91 -25.67 -6.09
CA LYS A 132 6.25 -24.87 -4.91
C LYS A 132 5.08 -24.58 -3.95
N LEU A 133 3.85 -24.94 -4.32
CA LEU A 133 2.65 -24.88 -3.51
C LEU A 133 1.98 -26.27 -3.49
N PRO A 134 2.53 -27.26 -2.76
CA PRO A 134 2.06 -28.64 -2.78
C PRO A 134 0.73 -28.83 -2.01
N VAL A 135 -0.36 -28.28 -2.54
CA VAL A 135 -1.73 -28.51 -2.06
C VAL A 135 -2.27 -29.85 -2.55
N THR A 136 -3.13 -30.48 -1.75
CA THR A 136 -3.78 -31.77 -2.07
C THR A 136 -5.30 -31.66 -2.07
N ASP A 137 -5.98 -32.60 -2.72
CA ASP A 137 -7.44 -32.71 -2.68
C ASP A 137 -7.98 -32.92 -1.26
N GLU A 138 -7.23 -33.62 -0.40
CA GLU A 138 -7.56 -33.78 1.02
C GLU A 138 -7.55 -32.43 1.76
N LEU A 139 -6.52 -31.60 1.50
CA LEU A 139 -6.38 -30.29 2.14
C LEU A 139 -7.42 -29.27 1.65
N LEU A 140 -7.78 -29.31 0.36
CA LEU A 140 -8.64 -28.29 -0.25
C LEU A 140 -10.10 -28.70 -0.46
N GLY A 141 -10.43 -30.00 -0.56
CA GLY A 141 -11.78 -30.49 -0.86
C GLY A 141 -12.91 -29.85 -0.03
N PRO A 142 -12.77 -29.67 1.31
CA PRO A 142 -13.76 -28.98 2.14
C PRO A 142 -13.97 -27.50 1.77
N LEU A 143 -12.99 -26.87 1.13
CA LEU A 143 -12.97 -25.45 0.74
C LEU A 143 -13.38 -25.24 -0.73
N LEU A 144 -13.32 -26.29 -1.55
CA LEU A 144 -13.71 -26.29 -2.98
C LEU A 144 -15.13 -26.83 -3.22
N GLU A 145 -16.00 -26.78 -2.20
CA GLU A 145 -17.38 -27.31 -2.24
C GLU A 145 -17.45 -28.82 -2.60
N GLY A 146 -16.43 -29.60 -2.23
CA GLY A 146 -16.33 -31.02 -2.57
C GLY A 146 -15.81 -31.31 -3.99
N LEU A 147 -15.35 -30.30 -4.73
CA LEU A 147 -14.60 -30.52 -5.97
C LEU A 147 -13.16 -30.95 -5.69
N THR A 148 -12.60 -31.74 -6.61
CA THR A 148 -11.14 -31.91 -6.70
C THR A 148 -10.50 -30.66 -7.30
N ILE A 149 -9.21 -30.47 -7.04
CA ILE A 149 -8.37 -29.40 -7.61
C ILE A 149 -8.46 -29.42 -9.13
N GLU A 150 -8.32 -30.60 -9.76
CA GLU A 150 -8.43 -30.78 -11.22
C GLU A 150 -9.77 -30.26 -11.76
N LYS A 151 -10.90 -30.61 -11.11
CA LYS A 151 -12.22 -30.12 -11.50
C LYS A 151 -12.37 -28.62 -11.29
N ALA A 152 -11.86 -28.09 -10.18
CA ALA A 152 -11.92 -26.66 -9.89
C ALA A 152 -11.05 -25.81 -10.86
N ILE A 153 -9.94 -26.36 -11.37
CA ILE A 153 -9.16 -25.80 -12.49
C ILE A 153 -9.95 -25.88 -13.80
N ALA A 154 -10.51 -27.05 -14.15
CA ALA A 154 -11.26 -27.26 -15.38
C ALA A 154 -12.52 -26.37 -15.47
N GLU A 155 -13.23 -26.17 -14.35
CA GLU A 155 -14.35 -25.23 -14.23
C GLU A 155 -13.92 -23.75 -14.23
N LYS A 156 -12.61 -23.45 -14.27
CA LYS A 156 -12.02 -22.11 -14.18
C LYS A 156 -12.38 -21.35 -12.90
N ARG A 157 -12.40 -22.07 -11.77
CA ARG A 157 -12.81 -21.55 -10.45
C ARG A 157 -11.65 -21.35 -9.49
N LEU A 158 -10.46 -21.88 -9.78
CA LEU A 158 -9.24 -21.59 -9.02
C LEU A 158 -8.46 -20.41 -9.63
N PHE A 159 -7.98 -19.53 -8.76
CA PHE A 159 -7.20 -18.34 -9.08
C PHE A 159 -5.98 -18.27 -8.17
N ILE A 160 -4.89 -17.71 -8.67
CA ILE A 160 -3.61 -17.64 -7.95
C ILE A 160 -3.02 -16.24 -8.00
N CYS A 161 -2.42 -15.83 -6.88
CA CYS A 161 -1.55 -14.67 -6.78
C CYS A 161 -0.18 -15.16 -6.29
N ASP A 162 0.87 -14.88 -7.04
CA ASP A 162 2.24 -15.33 -6.74
C ASP A 162 3.18 -14.12 -6.64
N LEU A 163 3.65 -13.83 -5.44
CA LEU A 163 4.51 -12.68 -5.15
C LEU A 163 6.01 -13.01 -5.25
N LYS A 164 6.39 -14.04 -6.04
CA LYS A 164 7.80 -14.44 -6.28
C LYS A 164 8.74 -13.29 -6.66
N ILE A 165 8.24 -12.22 -7.30
CA ILE A 165 9.04 -11.04 -7.65
C ILE A 165 9.70 -10.35 -6.43
N LEU A 166 9.14 -10.56 -5.22
CA LEU A 166 9.69 -10.05 -3.95
C LEU A 166 10.89 -10.86 -3.43
N ASP A 167 11.21 -12.02 -4.04
CA ASP A 167 12.23 -12.94 -3.53
C ASP A 167 13.64 -12.32 -3.58
N GLY A 168 14.38 -12.41 -2.46
CA GLY A 168 15.71 -11.81 -2.35
C GLY A 168 15.76 -10.29 -2.62
N LEU A 169 14.68 -9.54 -2.35
CA LEU A 169 14.77 -8.07 -2.27
C LEU A 169 15.57 -7.65 -1.01
N PRO A 170 16.28 -6.50 -1.05
CA PRO A 170 16.75 -5.84 0.16
C PRO A 170 15.61 -5.59 1.15
N VAL A 171 15.83 -5.92 2.41
CA VAL A 171 14.91 -5.66 3.53
C VAL A 171 15.66 -4.84 4.59
N ARG A 172 14.95 -3.97 5.31
CA ARG A 172 15.52 -3.22 6.44
C ARG A 172 15.90 -4.18 7.57
N GLU A 173 16.93 -3.81 8.30
CA GLU A 173 17.36 -4.52 9.50
C GLU A 173 16.20 -4.69 10.50
N ASN A 174 16.08 -5.87 11.11
CA ASN A 174 15.00 -6.28 12.02
C ASN A 174 13.59 -6.36 11.41
N PHE A 175 13.43 -6.19 10.09
CA PHE A 175 12.17 -6.43 9.38
C PHE A 175 12.20 -7.73 8.57
N VAL A 176 11.00 -8.28 8.34
CA VAL A 176 10.77 -9.43 7.46
C VAL A 176 9.85 -9.01 6.31
N LEU A 177 10.15 -9.48 5.10
CA LEU A 177 9.25 -9.43 3.94
C LEU A 177 8.91 -10.87 3.53
N CYS A 178 7.65 -11.26 3.61
CA CYS A 178 7.18 -12.53 3.07
C CYS A 178 7.15 -12.49 1.54
N VAL A 179 7.24 -13.66 0.92
CA VAL A 179 7.21 -13.84 -0.54
C VAL A 179 6.07 -14.82 -0.90
N PRO A 180 4.81 -14.46 -0.60
CA PRO A 180 3.75 -15.44 -0.46
C PRO A 180 3.16 -15.91 -1.80
N ILE A 181 2.49 -17.06 -1.73
CA ILE A 181 1.62 -17.58 -2.79
C ILE A 181 0.22 -17.72 -2.17
N GLY A 182 -0.77 -17.10 -2.78
CA GLY A 182 -2.18 -17.18 -2.37
C GLY A 182 -3.01 -17.88 -3.44
N LEU A 183 -3.74 -18.93 -3.06
CA LEU A 183 -4.70 -19.64 -3.89
C LEU A 183 -6.12 -19.26 -3.44
N PHE A 184 -6.98 -18.98 -4.41
CA PHE A 184 -8.33 -18.48 -4.22
C PHE A 184 -9.33 -19.29 -5.04
N PHE A 185 -10.53 -19.48 -4.51
CA PHE A 185 -11.62 -20.21 -5.16
C PHE A 185 -12.83 -19.31 -5.37
N LEU A 186 -13.47 -19.43 -6.55
CA LEU A 186 -14.73 -18.78 -6.87
C LEU A 186 -15.90 -19.71 -6.50
N ASP A 187 -16.58 -19.38 -5.42
CA ASP A 187 -17.71 -20.17 -4.91
C ASP A 187 -18.96 -20.06 -5.82
N LYS A 188 -19.95 -20.93 -5.59
CA LYS A 188 -21.24 -20.93 -6.32
C LYS A 188 -22.00 -19.62 -6.16
N THR A 189 -21.79 -18.89 -5.07
CA THR A 189 -22.34 -17.55 -4.82
C THR A 189 -21.57 -16.42 -5.54
N LYS A 190 -20.59 -16.78 -6.39
CA LYS A 190 -19.73 -15.88 -7.16
C LYS A 190 -18.83 -14.99 -6.31
N HIS A 191 -18.52 -15.42 -5.10
CA HIS A 191 -17.52 -14.78 -4.26
C HIS A 191 -16.17 -15.47 -4.38
N LEU A 192 -15.12 -14.66 -4.58
CA LEU A 192 -13.75 -15.12 -4.52
C LEU A 192 -13.30 -15.21 -3.05
N ARG A 193 -12.79 -16.37 -2.62
CA ARG A 193 -12.31 -16.61 -1.26
C ARG A 193 -10.90 -17.20 -1.25
N PRO A 194 -10.02 -16.80 -0.33
CA PRO A 194 -8.74 -17.50 -0.13
C PRO A 194 -9.01 -18.93 0.37
N VAL A 195 -8.31 -19.91 -0.21
CA VAL A 195 -8.39 -21.33 0.20
C VAL A 195 -7.04 -21.86 0.71
N ALA A 196 -5.92 -21.33 0.22
CA ALA A 196 -4.60 -21.61 0.74
C ALA A 196 -3.67 -20.39 0.64
N ILE A 197 -2.79 -20.21 1.63
CA ILE A 197 -1.68 -19.26 1.59
C ILE A 197 -0.41 -19.96 2.12
N GLN A 198 0.68 -19.85 1.37
CA GLN A 198 2.03 -20.20 1.80
C GLN A 198 2.85 -18.91 1.86
N LEU A 199 3.60 -18.64 2.94
CA LEU A 199 4.18 -17.31 3.18
C LEU A 199 5.52 -17.08 2.46
N PHE A 200 6.24 -18.15 2.11
CA PHE A 200 7.45 -18.10 1.31
C PHE A 200 7.41 -19.09 0.13
N GLN A 201 8.34 -18.93 -0.80
CA GLN A 201 8.35 -19.67 -2.07
C GLN A 201 8.79 -21.14 -1.94
N LYS A 202 9.53 -21.53 -0.90
CA LYS A 202 10.02 -22.91 -0.73
C LYS A 202 9.15 -23.66 0.29
N PRO A 203 8.44 -24.75 -0.07
CA PRO A 203 7.68 -25.53 0.89
C PRO A 203 8.60 -26.24 1.89
N GLY A 204 8.14 -26.41 3.12
CA GLY A 204 8.86 -27.12 4.18
C GLY A 204 8.16 -27.01 5.55
N PRO A 205 8.66 -27.70 6.59
CA PRO A 205 8.05 -27.68 7.93
C PRO A 205 7.87 -26.27 8.51
N ASP A 206 8.85 -25.39 8.28
CA ASP A 206 8.85 -24.00 8.78
C ASP A 206 8.10 -23.01 7.86
N ASN A 207 7.58 -23.48 6.72
CA ASN A 207 6.75 -22.71 5.80
C ASN A 207 5.57 -23.59 5.32
N PRO A 208 4.64 -23.93 6.23
CA PRO A 208 3.49 -24.77 5.89
C PRO A 208 2.47 -24.00 5.05
N ILE A 209 1.57 -24.75 4.42
CA ILE A 209 0.40 -24.20 3.74
C ILE A 209 -0.69 -23.96 4.78
N PHE A 210 -1.14 -22.71 4.92
CA PHE A 210 -2.23 -22.34 5.80
C PHE A 210 -3.54 -22.23 5.02
N THR A 211 -4.66 -22.59 5.65
CA THR A 211 -6.00 -22.53 5.05
C THR A 211 -7.01 -21.90 6.03
N PRO A 212 -8.23 -21.54 5.59
CA PRO A 212 -9.31 -21.11 6.48
C PRO A 212 -9.70 -22.12 7.57
N LEU A 213 -9.25 -23.37 7.49
CA LEU A 213 -9.49 -24.43 8.50
C LEU A 213 -8.52 -24.33 9.69
N CYS A 214 -7.46 -23.52 9.59
CA CYS A 214 -6.55 -23.25 10.71
C CYS A 214 -7.26 -22.50 11.85
N LYS A 215 -6.64 -22.44 13.04
CA LYS A 215 -7.10 -21.58 14.15
C LYS A 215 -7.29 -20.15 13.65
N SER A 216 -8.43 -19.54 13.99
CA SER A 216 -8.89 -18.25 13.44
C SER A 216 -7.84 -17.13 13.55
N LEU A 217 -7.12 -17.06 14.66
CA LEU A 217 -6.04 -16.10 14.88
C LEU A 217 -4.83 -16.34 13.96
N THR A 218 -4.41 -17.60 13.77
CA THR A 218 -3.34 -17.98 12.84
C THR A 218 -3.71 -17.58 11.41
N TRP A 219 -4.94 -17.86 10.98
CA TRP A 219 -5.41 -17.49 9.64
C TRP A 219 -5.48 -15.97 9.44
N ALA A 220 -5.88 -15.21 10.46
CA ALA A 220 -5.83 -13.76 10.43
C ALA A 220 -4.39 -13.23 10.25
N PHE A 221 -3.42 -13.73 11.02
CA PHE A 221 -2.01 -13.34 10.90
C PHE A 221 -1.41 -13.66 9.53
N VAL A 222 -1.71 -14.85 8.97
CA VAL A 222 -1.23 -15.24 7.63
C VAL A 222 -1.72 -14.27 6.56
N LYS A 223 -3.00 -13.86 6.63
CA LYS A 223 -3.56 -12.83 5.73
C LYS A 223 -2.95 -11.44 5.96
N MET A 224 -2.56 -11.09 7.19
CA MET A 224 -1.82 -9.85 7.46
C MET A 224 -0.43 -9.86 6.82
N TRP A 225 0.32 -10.96 6.93
CA TRP A 225 1.61 -11.13 6.25
C TRP A 225 1.49 -11.10 4.73
N TYR A 226 0.46 -11.76 4.17
CA TYR A 226 0.14 -11.65 2.75
C TYR A 226 -0.12 -10.19 2.34
N ASN A 227 -0.99 -9.48 3.07
CA ASN A 227 -1.33 -8.08 2.74
C ASN A 227 -0.15 -7.12 2.95
N ASN A 228 0.80 -7.43 3.83
CA ASN A 228 2.04 -6.67 3.98
C ASN A 228 2.95 -6.81 2.74
N ALA A 229 3.10 -8.03 2.21
CA ALA A 229 3.84 -8.29 0.97
C ALA A 229 3.14 -7.68 -0.26
N ASP A 230 1.82 -7.84 -0.36
CA ASP A 230 1.00 -7.21 -1.41
C ASP A 230 1.06 -5.68 -1.37
N ALA A 231 1.14 -5.06 -0.19
CA ALA A 231 1.34 -3.62 -0.04
C ALA A 231 2.71 -3.15 -0.55
N ALA A 232 3.76 -3.96 -0.39
CA ALA A 232 5.09 -3.67 -0.95
C ALA A 232 5.07 -3.70 -2.49
N TYR A 233 4.46 -4.74 -3.09
CA TYR A 233 4.24 -4.82 -4.54
C TYR A 233 3.41 -3.64 -5.05
N HIS A 234 2.27 -3.36 -4.40
CA HIS A 234 1.38 -2.26 -4.77
C HIS A 234 2.10 -0.92 -4.78
N GLN A 235 2.80 -0.56 -3.70
CA GLN A 235 3.43 0.76 -3.61
C GLN A 235 4.58 0.93 -4.59
N ALA A 236 5.41 -0.10 -4.77
CA ALA A 236 6.55 -0.03 -5.69
C ALA A 236 6.12 -0.08 -7.16
N LEU A 237 5.27 -1.03 -7.55
CA LEU A 237 4.97 -1.31 -8.95
C LEU A 237 3.63 -0.71 -9.38
N THR A 238 2.50 -1.25 -8.90
CA THR A 238 1.15 -0.84 -9.35
C THR A 238 0.91 0.67 -9.19
N HIS A 239 1.45 1.27 -8.13
CA HIS A 239 1.37 2.70 -7.85
C HIS A 239 2.58 3.45 -8.43
N LEU A 240 3.76 3.41 -7.79
CA LEU A 240 4.87 4.29 -8.13
C LEU A 240 5.49 4.00 -9.50
N GLY A 241 5.84 2.75 -9.79
CA GLY A 241 6.51 2.37 -11.05
C GLY A 241 5.62 2.59 -12.28
N LEU A 242 4.47 1.91 -12.30
CA LEU A 242 3.59 1.81 -13.48
C LEU A 242 2.71 3.03 -13.71
N THR A 243 2.53 3.92 -12.73
CA THR A 243 1.83 5.21 -12.95
C THR A 243 2.81 6.38 -12.91
N HIS A 244 3.42 6.68 -11.76
CA HIS A 244 4.23 7.88 -11.58
C HIS A 244 5.48 7.90 -12.48
N LEU A 245 6.37 6.91 -12.34
CA LEU A 245 7.68 6.93 -13.00
C LEU A 245 7.57 6.65 -14.50
N LEU A 246 6.75 5.66 -14.90
CA LEU A 246 6.51 5.35 -16.31
C LEU A 246 5.93 6.55 -17.07
N MET A 247 4.91 7.22 -16.51
CA MET A 247 4.27 8.34 -17.20
C MET A 247 5.12 9.61 -17.22
N GLU A 248 6.01 9.84 -16.24
CA GLU A 248 6.94 10.99 -16.31
C GLU A 248 7.90 10.87 -17.50
N GLY A 249 8.36 9.65 -17.82
CA GLY A 249 9.10 9.39 -19.05
C GLY A 249 8.31 9.76 -20.31
N VAL A 250 7.00 9.43 -20.34
CA VAL A 250 6.09 9.80 -21.44
C VAL A 250 5.86 11.32 -21.51
N THR A 251 5.70 12.01 -20.38
CA THR A 251 5.58 13.47 -20.32
C THR A 251 6.83 14.15 -20.89
N VAL A 252 8.02 13.76 -20.39
CA VAL A 252 9.30 14.33 -20.84
C VAL A 252 9.53 14.06 -22.32
N ALA A 253 9.24 12.86 -22.81
CA ALA A 253 9.33 12.55 -24.24
C ALA A 253 8.36 13.40 -25.08
N THR A 254 7.12 13.60 -24.61
CA THR A 254 6.10 14.40 -25.30
C THR A 254 6.53 15.86 -25.41
N HIS A 255 6.93 16.49 -24.30
CA HIS A 255 7.33 17.91 -24.27
C HIS A 255 8.63 18.18 -25.04
N ARG A 256 9.51 17.19 -25.19
CA ARG A 256 10.79 17.34 -25.93
C ARG A 256 10.68 17.10 -27.43
N ASN A 257 9.69 16.34 -27.90
CA ASN A 257 9.62 15.90 -29.30
C ASN A 257 8.36 16.37 -30.05
N LEU A 258 7.32 16.83 -29.37
CA LEU A 258 6.10 17.34 -30.00
C LEU A 258 5.91 18.84 -29.73
N SER A 259 5.66 19.61 -30.80
CA SER A 259 5.24 21.01 -30.68
C SER A 259 3.92 21.11 -29.92
N GLN A 260 3.72 22.17 -29.13
CA GLN A 260 2.44 22.48 -28.48
C GLN A 260 1.26 22.61 -29.46
N SER A 261 1.54 22.89 -30.74
CA SER A 261 0.54 22.92 -31.80
C SER A 261 0.08 21.53 -32.28
N HIS A 262 0.89 20.49 -32.05
CA HIS A 262 0.70 19.13 -32.56
C HIS A 262 -0.54 18.48 -31.93
N PRO A 263 -1.39 17.77 -32.71
CA PRO A 263 -2.64 17.21 -32.20
C PRO A 263 -2.43 16.22 -31.06
N ILE A 264 -1.40 15.37 -31.14
CA ILE A 264 -1.06 14.41 -30.07
C ILE A 264 -0.56 15.12 -28.80
N PHE A 265 0.14 16.26 -28.92
CA PHE A 265 0.52 17.03 -27.72
C PHE A 265 -0.73 17.57 -27.02
N LYS A 266 -1.66 18.17 -27.77
CA LYS A 266 -2.92 18.71 -27.22
C LYS A 266 -3.81 17.64 -26.59
N LEU A 267 -3.78 16.42 -27.13
CA LEU A 267 -4.50 15.27 -26.57
C LEU A 267 -3.88 14.81 -25.24
N LEU A 268 -2.54 14.74 -25.15
CA LEU A 268 -1.85 14.16 -24.00
C LEU A 268 -1.60 15.14 -22.85
N ALA A 269 -1.32 16.42 -23.14
CA ALA A 269 -0.92 17.41 -22.14
C ALA A 269 -1.87 17.53 -20.91
N PRO A 270 -3.21 17.47 -21.04
CA PRO A 270 -4.12 17.50 -19.89
C PRO A 270 -3.91 16.33 -18.91
N HIS A 271 -3.40 15.19 -19.37
CA HIS A 271 -3.16 14.00 -18.56
C HIS A 271 -1.82 14.03 -17.80
N PHE A 272 -0.94 14.99 -18.09
CA PHE A 272 0.35 15.15 -17.43
C PHE A 272 0.34 16.15 -16.27
N LEU A 273 -0.78 16.86 -16.08
CA LEU A 273 -0.90 17.96 -15.11
C LEU A 273 -0.37 17.56 -13.72
N TYR A 274 0.66 18.28 -13.28
CA TYR A 274 1.36 18.12 -12.00
C TYR A 274 2.17 16.82 -11.81
N LEU A 275 2.29 15.96 -12.83
CA LEU A 275 3.00 14.68 -12.69
C LEU A 275 4.47 14.88 -12.31
N ILE A 276 5.19 15.75 -13.03
CA ILE A 276 6.59 16.07 -12.73
C ILE A 276 6.73 16.72 -11.32
N ALA A 277 5.74 17.50 -10.88
CA ALA A 277 5.75 18.13 -9.56
C ALA A 277 5.52 17.16 -8.41
N ILE A 278 4.62 16.18 -8.55
CA ILE A 278 4.41 15.15 -7.53
C ILE A 278 5.57 14.16 -7.50
N ASN A 279 6.13 13.79 -8.65
CA ASN A 279 7.30 12.93 -8.73
C ASN A 279 8.53 13.59 -8.13
N SER A 280 8.79 14.87 -8.42
CA SER A 280 9.88 15.64 -7.79
C SER A 280 9.79 15.60 -6.25
N ARG A 281 8.59 15.74 -5.67
CA ARG A 281 8.37 15.60 -4.22
C ARG A 281 8.48 14.15 -3.73
N GLY A 282 8.12 13.18 -4.57
CA GLY A 282 8.29 11.75 -4.29
C GLY A 282 9.77 11.39 -4.15
N LEU A 283 10.60 11.83 -5.09
CA LEU A 283 12.06 11.69 -5.04
C LEU A 283 12.64 12.32 -3.77
N GLU A 284 12.24 13.55 -3.42
CA GLU A 284 12.77 14.28 -2.25
C GLU A 284 12.34 13.67 -0.90
N LEU A 285 11.06 13.27 -0.76
CA LEU A 285 10.45 12.98 0.56
C LEU A 285 9.95 11.54 0.74
N LEU A 286 9.60 10.84 -0.34
CA LEU A 286 9.02 9.49 -0.27
C LEU A 286 10.09 8.40 -0.37
N ILE A 287 10.93 8.47 -1.41
CA ILE A 287 11.87 7.40 -1.78
C ILE A 287 13.36 7.76 -1.65
N SER A 288 13.67 8.96 -1.17
CA SER A 288 15.01 9.35 -0.70
C SER A 288 15.49 8.49 0.47
N ASP A 289 16.80 8.47 0.72
CA ASP A 289 17.37 7.87 1.93
C ASP A 289 16.78 8.54 3.18
N GLY A 290 16.24 7.74 4.09
CA GLY A 290 15.50 8.24 5.25
C GLY A 290 14.15 8.88 4.91
N GLY A 291 13.65 8.69 3.68
CA GLY A 291 12.32 9.11 3.24
C GLY A 291 11.17 8.37 3.93
N TRP A 292 9.93 8.58 3.49
CA TRP A 292 8.78 7.91 4.08
C TRP A 292 8.80 6.38 3.90
N VAL A 293 9.27 5.86 2.77
CA VAL A 293 9.32 4.40 2.53
C VAL A 293 10.27 3.71 3.52
N ASP A 294 11.43 4.30 3.80
CA ASP A 294 12.36 3.83 4.84
C ASP A 294 11.78 3.89 6.26
N LYS A 295 10.78 4.73 6.50
CA LYS A 295 10.14 4.87 7.82
C LYS A 295 8.96 3.92 8.00
N THR A 296 8.19 3.64 6.94
CA THR A 296 6.88 2.98 7.04
C THR A 296 6.78 1.61 6.37
N MET A 297 7.75 1.22 5.54
CA MET A 297 7.73 -0.06 4.84
C MET A 297 8.94 -0.93 5.25
N ASN A 298 8.78 -2.26 5.23
CA ASN A 298 9.81 -3.24 5.64
C ASN A 298 11.00 -3.32 4.67
N PHE A 299 10.73 -3.24 3.38
CA PHE A 299 11.74 -3.31 2.31
C PHE A 299 12.55 -2.01 2.10
N GLY A 300 12.11 -0.89 2.66
CA GLY A 300 12.78 0.41 2.54
C GLY A 300 12.93 0.90 1.09
N ASN A 301 13.67 1.98 0.90
CA ASN A 301 13.90 2.58 -0.42
C ASN A 301 14.73 1.65 -1.32
N LYS A 302 15.75 0.97 -0.79
CA LYS A 302 16.59 0.01 -1.50
C LYS A 302 15.78 -1.17 -2.04
N GLY A 303 14.90 -1.75 -1.23
CA GLY A 303 13.98 -2.79 -1.67
C GLY A 303 12.98 -2.29 -2.70
N LEU A 304 12.47 -1.06 -2.53
CA LEU A 304 11.54 -0.45 -3.49
C LEU A 304 12.18 -0.20 -4.86
N PHE A 305 13.38 0.37 -4.93
CA PHE A 305 14.09 0.52 -6.20
C PHE A 305 14.48 -0.83 -6.81
N ALA A 306 14.95 -1.79 -6.01
CA ALA A 306 15.24 -3.13 -6.50
C ALA A 306 14.02 -3.86 -7.06
N LEU A 307 12.82 -3.61 -6.51
CA LEU A 307 11.57 -4.13 -7.03
C LEU A 307 11.12 -3.42 -8.31
N ILE A 308 11.24 -2.08 -8.37
CA ILE A 308 10.96 -1.29 -9.58
C ILE A 308 11.86 -1.68 -10.76
N ILE A 309 13.12 -2.02 -10.51
CA ILE A 309 14.06 -2.48 -11.56
C ILE A 309 13.69 -3.87 -12.11
N ARG A 310 12.94 -4.68 -11.35
CA ARG A 310 12.54 -6.05 -11.75
C ARG A 310 11.20 -6.13 -12.48
N GLY A 311 10.34 -5.12 -12.36
CA GLY A 311 8.97 -5.11 -12.86
C GLY A 311 8.82 -4.36 -14.17
#